data_AF-A0A352RWN1-F1
#
_entry.id   AF-A0A352RWN1-F1
#
_cell.length_a   1.000
_cell.length_b   1.000
_cell.length_c   1.000
_cell.angle_alpha   90.00
_cell.angle_beta   90.00
_cell.angle_gamma   90.00
#
_symmetry.space_group_name_H-M   'P 1'
#
loop_
_entity.id
_entity.type
_entity.pdbx_description
1 polymer ?
#
loop_
_entity_poly.entity_id
_entity_poly.type
_entity_poly.pdbx_seq_one_letter_code
_entity_poly.pdbx_strand_id
1 'polypeptide(L)'
;FRSGARVQMEGDGTMPMSITMTLRDVMRTARGCSAQLEVRSKSALSALMGPPVVMDQVHEINIDRNSTRTRIDSRNATINAQARYARMFGGASFTGSGVFNYAGMTIRENTTLEGETFQSAVDLKIYPLGSDDMVGTMQAQHASIIVGSRHVGRKQMIDTVLGRKECMPITYEKRTSLGPLMIGDELLQLEPSVLHVTDWYCPTEAFVLRTEIRQNNKVQKVNVTALELTGDEDSH
;
A
#
# COMPACT_ATOMS: atom_id res chain seq x y z
N PHE A 1 12.34 -2.97 10.52
CA PHE A 1 11.65 -4.25 10.37
C PHE A 1 12.66 -5.38 10.34
N ARG A 2 12.23 -6.60 10.68
CA ARG A 2 13.04 -7.82 10.53
C ARG A 2 12.58 -8.57 9.28
N SER A 3 13.44 -9.43 8.74
CA SER A 3 13.01 -10.41 7.73
C SER A 3 11.94 -11.33 8.33
N GLY A 4 10.94 -11.69 7.54
CA GLY A 4 9.77 -12.46 7.97
C GLY A 4 8.64 -11.60 8.53
N ALA A 5 8.81 -10.28 8.71
CA ALA A 5 7.75 -9.43 9.20
C ALA A 5 6.55 -9.44 8.23
N ARG A 6 5.36 -9.69 8.76
CA ARG A 6 4.13 -9.90 8.00
C ARG A 6 2.97 -9.09 8.57
N VAL A 7 2.15 -8.54 7.68
CA VAL A 7 0.91 -7.83 8.03
C VAL A 7 -0.22 -8.34 7.15
N GLN A 8 -1.36 -8.67 7.78
CA GLN A 8 -2.61 -8.98 7.10
C GLN A 8 -3.60 -7.83 7.30
N MET A 9 -4.22 -7.39 6.21
CA MET A 9 -5.21 -6.32 6.20
C MET A 9 -6.47 -6.74 5.45
N GLU A 10 -7.62 -6.37 5.99
CA GLU A 10 -8.94 -6.61 5.38
C GLU A 10 -9.69 -5.28 5.24
N GLY A 11 -10.06 -4.96 4.00
CA GLY A 11 -10.86 -3.81 3.62
C GLY A 11 -12.32 -4.18 3.36
N ASP A 12 -13.24 -3.36 3.85
CA ASP A 12 -14.68 -3.52 3.62
C ASP A 12 -15.24 -2.56 2.54
N GLY A 13 -16.56 -2.58 2.36
CA GLY A 13 -17.28 -1.61 1.54
C GLY A 13 -17.50 -2.05 0.08
N THR A 14 -17.41 -1.09 -0.85
CA THR A 14 -17.72 -1.31 -2.27
C THR A 14 -16.62 -2.04 -3.03
N MET A 15 -15.43 -2.11 -2.44
CA MET A 15 -14.28 -2.82 -2.98
C MET A 15 -13.62 -3.60 -1.84
N PRO A 16 -14.25 -4.70 -1.38
CA PRO A 16 -13.65 -5.54 -0.37
C PRO A 16 -12.31 -6.05 -0.86
N MET A 17 -11.33 -6.04 0.04
CA MET A 17 -9.97 -6.44 -0.28
C MET A 17 -9.30 -7.16 0.88
N SER A 18 -8.45 -8.12 0.56
CA SER A 18 -7.57 -8.82 1.48
C SER A 18 -6.15 -8.58 1.01
N ILE A 19 -5.28 -8.07 1.86
CA ILE A 19 -3.88 -7.77 1.52
C ILE A 19 -2.97 -8.37 2.56
N THR A 20 -2.04 -9.20 2.10
CA THR A 20 -0.89 -9.66 2.88
C THR A 20 0.36 -8.95 2.39
N MET A 21 1.11 -8.33 3.30
CA MET A 21 2.44 -7.81 3.01
C MET A 21 3.47 -8.59 3.83
N THR A 22 4.56 -9.04 3.20
CA THR A 22 5.67 -9.74 3.86
C THR A 22 6.98 -9.09 3.47
N LEU A 23 7.83 -8.79 4.45
CA LEU A 23 9.19 -8.33 4.23
C LEU A 23 10.16 -9.51 4.33
N ARG A 24 10.99 -9.70 3.32
CA ARG A 24 12.08 -10.70 3.29
C ARG A 24 13.43 -10.04 3.06
N ASP A 25 14.48 -10.80 3.36
CA ASP A 25 15.87 -10.48 3.05
C ASP A 25 16.28 -9.06 3.45
N VAL A 26 15.86 -8.66 4.66
CA VAL A 26 16.10 -7.31 5.16
C VAL A 26 17.58 -7.14 5.47
N MET A 27 18.27 -6.34 4.67
CA MET A 27 19.66 -5.96 4.87
C MET A 27 19.76 -4.53 5.36
N ARG A 28 20.41 -4.33 6.50
CA ARG A 28 20.68 -2.99 7.03
C ARG A 28 21.96 -2.44 6.41
N THR A 29 21.93 -1.16 6.06
CA THR A 29 23.10 -0.44 5.55
C THR A 29 23.39 0.74 6.46
N ALA A 30 24.57 1.36 6.31
CA ALA A 30 24.92 2.56 7.07
C ALA A 30 23.96 3.75 6.85
N ARG A 31 23.18 3.72 5.75
CA ARG A 31 22.29 4.81 5.33
C ARG A 31 20.81 4.46 5.41
N GLY A 32 20.46 3.24 5.82
CA GLY A 32 19.09 2.77 5.87
C GLY A 32 18.97 1.26 5.76
N CYS A 33 18.13 0.77 4.86
CA CYS A 33 17.94 -0.67 4.64
C CYS A 33 17.43 -0.99 3.23
N SER A 34 17.75 -2.19 2.75
CA SER A 34 17.10 -2.81 1.61
C SER A 34 16.32 -4.05 2.07
N ALA A 35 15.27 -4.40 1.34
CA ALA A 35 14.45 -5.58 1.60
C ALA A 35 13.69 -6.00 0.34
N GLN A 36 13.19 -7.22 0.32
CA GLN A 36 12.14 -7.63 -0.60
C GLN A 36 10.78 -7.46 0.08
N LEU A 37 9.86 -6.77 -0.58
CA LEU A 37 8.46 -6.64 -0.16
C LEU A 37 7.60 -7.50 -1.09
N GLU A 38 7.07 -8.58 -0.54
CA GLU A 38 6.05 -9.40 -1.18
C GLU A 38 4.67 -8.87 -0.81
N VAL A 39 3.84 -8.58 -1.80
CA VAL A 39 2.44 -8.18 -1.62
C VAL A 39 1.56 -9.20 -2.30
N ARG A 40 0.67 -9.82 -1.54
CA ARG A 40 -0.40 -10.66 -2.07
C ARG A 40 -1.72 -10.00 -1.78
N SER A 41 -2.55 -9.84 -2.78
CA SER A 41 -3.84 -9.18 -2.61
C SER A 41 -4.96 -9.89 -3.35
N LYS A 42 -6.17 -9.76 -2.82
CA LYS A 42 -7.41 -10.14 -3.46
C LYS A 42 -8.34 -8.94 -3.37
N SER A 43 -8.85 -8.46 -4.49
CA SER A 43 -9.82 -7.36 -4.51
C SER A 43 -10.99 -7.71 -5.40
N ALA A 44 -12.20 -7.36 -4.96
CA ALA A 44 -13.41 -7.52 -5.77
C ALA A 44 -14.14 -6.20 -5.85
N LEU A 45 -14.70 -5.87 -7.01
CA LEU A 45 -15.70 -4.80 -7.11
C LEU A 45 -17.06 -5.43 -6.78
N SER A 46 -17.64 -5.08 -5.63
CA SER A 46 -18.91 -5.67 -5.16
C SER A 46 -20.02 -5.54 -6.20
N ALA A 47 -20.02 -4.47 -6.99
CA ALA A 47 -21.00 -4.22 -8.04
C ALA A 47 -20.94 -5.24 -9.21
N LEU A 48 -19.78 -5.86 -9.45
CA LEU A 48 -19.60 -6.79 -10.57
C LEU A 48 -19.98 -8.23 -10.22
N MET A 49 -20.14 -8.56 -8.93
CA MET A 49 -20.47 -9.92 -8.43
C MET A 49 -19.58 -11.04 -9.02
N GLY A 50 -18.41 -10.69 -9.53
CA GLY A 50 -17.45 -11.59 -10.13
C GLY A 50 -16.44 -12.12 -9.10
N PRO A 51 -15.64 -13.13 -9.46
CA PRO A 51 -14.54 -13.56 -8.61
C PRO A 51 -13.53 -12.40 -8.44
N PRO A 52 -12.82 -12.35 -7.30
CA PRO A 52 -11.84 -11.31 -7.05
C PRO A 52 -10.70 -11.37 -8.06
N VAL A 53 -10.08 -10.22 -8.31
CA VAL A 53 -8.75 -10.14 -8.89
C VAL A 53 -7.75 -10.56 -7.82
N VAL A 54 -6.96 -11.59 -8.11
CA VAL A 54 -5.83 -12.01 -7.28
C VAL A 54 -4.58 -11.38 -7.85
N MET A 55 -3.73 -10.79 -7.02
CA MET A 55 -2.50 -10.15 -7.47
C MET A 55 -1.36 -10.46 -6.51
N ASP A 56 -0.26 -10.94 -7.07
CA ASP A 56 1.02 -11.12 -6.40
C ASP A 56 2.02 -10.11 -6.96
N GLN A 57 2.74 -9.44 -6.06
CA GLN A 57 3.77 -8.48 -6.39
C GLN A 57 5.02 -8.73 -5.56
N VAL A 58 6.18 -8.55 -6.17
CA VAL A 58 7.47 -8.60 -5.47
C VAL A 58 8.24 -7.34 -5.82
N HIS A 59 8.58 -6.58 -4.79
CA HIS A 59 9.33 -5.33 -4.89
C HIS A 59 10.66 -5.46 -4.19
N GLU A 60 11.77 -5.20 -4.88
CA GLU A 60 13.02 -4.87 -4.21
C GLU A 60 12.94 -3.41 -3.77
N ILE A 61 12.93 -3.17 -2.46
CA ILE A 61 12.82 -1.83 -1.88
C ILE A 61 14.15 -1.39 -1.27
N ASN A 62 14.54 -0.15 -1.55
CA ASN A 62 15.63 0.53 -0.88
C ASN A 62 15.06 1.70 -0.09
N ILE A 63 15.45 1.82 1.18
CA ILE A 63 15.07 2.91 2.07
C ILE A 63 16.33 3.66 2.46
N ASP A 64 16.42 4.94 2.08
CA ASP A 64 17.50 5.85 2.46
C ASP A 64 16.99 6.85 3.50
N ARG A 65 17.68 6.92 4.64
CA ARG A 65 17.39 7.80 5.77
C ARG A 65 18.41 8.93 5.94
N ASN A 66 19.45 8.99 5.11
CA ASN A 66 20.50 10.01 5.22
C ASN A 66 20.16 11.32 4.54
N SER A 67 19.12 11.36 3.70
CA SER A 67 18.60 12.62 3.17
C SER A 67 17.76 13.37 4.21
N THR A 68 17.57 14.67 3.99
CA THR A 68 16.70 15.54 4.82
C THR A 68 15.28 15.00 4.95
N ARG A 69 14.84 14.13 4.03
CA ARG A 69 13.62 13.33 4.09
C ARG A 69 13.94 11.87 3.84
N THR A 70 13.18 10.94 4.44
CA THR A 70 13.33 9.52 4.08
C THR A 70 12.94 9.35 2.61
N ARG A 71 13.73 8.57 1.87
CA ARG A 71 13.44 8.19 0.48
C ARG A 71 13.25 6.69 0.39
N ILE A 72 12.31 6.28 -0.45
CA ILE A 72 12.11 4.87 -0.79
C ILE A 72 12.09 4.73 -2.30
N ASP A 73 12.70 3.68 -2.82
CA ASP A 73 12.58 3.32 -4.23
C ASP A 73 12.46 1.83 -4.42
N SER A 74 11.78 1.47 -5.50
CA SER A 74 11.70 0.11 -6.00
C SER A 74 11.90 0.11 -7.51
N ARG A 75 12.82 -0.74 -7.97
CA ARG A 75 13.10 -0.95 -9.38
C ARG A 75 12.81 -2.41 -9.72
N ASN A 76 12.30 -2.65 -10.91
CA ASN A 76 12.04 -3.99 -11.45
C ASN A 76 11.08 -4.84 -10.59
N ALA A 77 10.08 -4.22 -9.99
CA ALA A 77 9.06 -4.99 -9.29
C ALA A 77 8.30 -5.86 -10.28
N THR A 78 8.01 -7.09 -9.91
CA THR A 78 7.21 -8.00 -10.74
C THR A 78 5.78 -7.99 -10.26
N ILE A 79 4.82 -7.92 -11.20
CA ILE A 79 3.40 -8.02 -10.93
C ILE A 79 2.84 -9.20 -11.71
N ASN A 80 2.10 -10.06 -11.03
CA ASN A 80 1.28 -11.10 -11.62
C ASN A 80 -0.15 -10.96 -11.07
N ALA A 81 -1.11 -10.67 -11.94
CA ALA A 81 -2.51 -10.53 -11.57
C ALA A 81 -3.38 -11.48 -12.38
N GLN A 82 -4.42 -12.01 -11.76
CA GLN A 82 -5.37 -12.92 -12.37
C GLN A 82 -6.79 -12.49 -12.04
N ALA A 83 -7.59 -12.29 -13.07
CA ALA A 83 -9.02 -12.06 -12.99
C ALA A 83 -9.77 -13.26 -13.62
N ARG A 84 -11.11 -13.17 -13.68
CA ARG A 84 -11.96 -14.25 -14.21
C ARG A 84 -11.57 -14.73 -15.61
N TYR A 85 -11.20 -13.80 -16.49
CA TYR A 85 -11.02 -14.07 -17.93
C TYR A 85 -9.63 -13.70 -18.46
N ALA A 86 -8.82 -13.04 -17.64
CA ALA A 86 -7.54 -12.51 -18.07
C ALA A 86 -6.50 -12.66 -16.96
N ARG A 87 -5.24 -12.82 -17.38
CA ARG A 87 -4.07 -12.65 -16.54
C ARG A 87 -3.27 -11.45 -17.04
N MET A 88 -2.67 -10.72 -16.11
CA MET A 88 -1.78 -9.60 -16.40
C MET A 88 -0.42 -9.88 -15.78
N PHE A 89 0.63 -9.67 -16.54
CA PHE A 89 1.99 -9.88 -16.07
C PHE A 89 2.90 -8.75 -16.55
N GLY A 90 3.74 -8.23 -15.67
CA GLY A 90 4.70 -7.21 -16.05
C GLY A 90 5.43 -6.59 -14.89
N GLY A 91 5.86 -5.35 -15.11
CA GLY A 91 6.78 -4.64 -14.24
C GLY A 91 6.15 -3.41 -13.59
N ALA A 92 6.66 -3.05 -12.41
CA ALA A 92 6.43 -1.75 -11.82
C ALA A 92 7.73 -1.18 -11.23
N SER A 93 7.75 0.14 -11.10
CA SER A 93 8.75 0.84 -10.33
C SER A 93 8.08 1.98 -9.58
N PHE A 94 8.65 2.35 -8.44
CA PHE A 94 8.24 3.55 -7.75
C PHE A 94 9.41 4.23 -7.07
N THR A 95 9.28 5.53 -6.89
CA THR A 95 10.13 6.31 -6.00
C THR A 95 9.23 7.16 -5.13
N GLY A 96 9.62 7.35 -3.88
CA GLY A 96 8.90 8.19 -2.95
C GLY A 96 9.81 8.94 -2.01
N SER A 97 9.25 9.97 -1.38
CA SER A 97 9.91 10.73 -0.31
C SER A 97 8.88 11.27 0.69
N GLY A 98 9.24 11.27 1.98
CA GLY A 98 8.37 11.79 3.05
C GLY A 98 8.25 10.85 4.24
N VAL A 99 7.07 10.86 4.88
CA VAL A 99 6.77 10.12 6.13
C VAL A 99 6.05 8.81 5.85
N PHE A 100 6.78 7.77 5.46
CA PHE A 100 6.21 6.48 5.02
C PHE A 100 5.63 5.59 6.13
N ASN A 101 6.13 5.73 7.35
CA ASN A 101 5.65 4.99 8.51
C ASN A 101 5.88 5.81 9.78
N TYR A 102 5.14 5.45 10.81
CA TYR A 102 5.18 6.09 12.12
C TYR A 102 6.16 5.43 13.10
N ALA A 103 6.76 4.30 12.71
CA ALA A 103 7.60 3.51 13.59
C ALA A 103 8.91 4.23 13.90
N GLY A 104 9.22 4.37 15.20
CA GLY A 104 10.40 5.09 15.68
C GLY A 104 10.28 6.61 15.62
N MET A 105 9.12 7.16 15.24
CA MET A 105 8.85 8.59 15.34
C MET A 105 8.26 8.94 16.71
N THR A 106 8.65 10.09 17.25
CA THR A 106 7.98 10.66 18.42
C THR A 106 6.73 11.40 17.96
N ILE A 107 5.58 10.72 17.99
CA ILE A 107 4.29 11.30 17.60
C ILE A 107 3.60 11.88 18.83
N ARG A 108 3.23 13.15 18.76
CA ARG A 108 2.57 13.89 19.83
C ARG A 108 1.21 14.38 19.38
N GLU A 109 0.26 14.44 20.31
CA GLU A 109 -1.08 14.96 20.05
C GLU A 109 -1.04 16.41 19.57
N ASN A 110 -1.99 16.78 18.72
CA ASN A 110 -2.17 18.11 18.14
C ASN A 110 -0.93 18.63 17.39
N THR A 111 -0.08 17.73 16.91
CA THR A 111 1.05 18.08 16.03
C THR A 111 0.73 17.79 14.58
N THR A 112 1.57 18.33 13.70
CA THR A 112 1.50 18.08 12.27
C THR A 112 2.73 17.30 11.84
N LEU A 113 2.53 16.23 11.08
CA LEU A 113 3.59 15.49 10.42
C LEU A 113 3.67 15.92 8.95
N GLU A 114 4.87 15.86 8.37
CA GLU A 114 5.03 16.11 6.94
C GLU A 114 4.23 15.10 6.11
N GLY A 115 3.92 15.49 4.87
CA GLY A 115 3.29 14.63 3.87
C GLY A 115 4.27 13.65 3.23
N GLU A 116 3.85 13.04 2.14
CA GLU A 116 4.70 12.21 1.29
C GLU A 116 4.26 12.24 -0.16
N THR A 117 5.18 11.92 -1.06
CA THR A 117 4.90 11.79 -2.48
C THR A 117 5.48 10.49 -2.99
N PHE A 118 4.72 9.82 -3.84
CA PHE A 118 5.16 8.70 -4.66
C PHE A 118 4.94 9.01 -6.14
N GLN A 119 5.89 8.58 -6.95
CA GLN A 119 5.78 8.49 -8.40
C GLN A 119 6.05 7.04 -8.79
N SER A 120 5.25 6.52 -9.69
CA SER A 120 5.33 5.13 -10.12
C SER A 120 5.06 4.99 -11.60
N ALA A 121 5.70 3.99 -12.19
CA ALA A 121 5.44 3.54 -13.54
C ALA A 121 5.07 2.06 -13.52
N VAL A 122 4.07 1.69 -14.32
CA VAL A 122 3.56 0.32 -14.44
C VAL A 122 3.46 -0.02 -15.92
N ASP A 123 3.91 -1.22 -16.29
CA ASP A 123 3.79 -1.81 -17.61
C ASP A 123 3.36 -3.27 -17.46
N LEU A 124 2.17 -3.60 -17.97
CA LEU A 124 1.57 -4.93 -17.86
C LEU A 124 1.19 -5.43 -19.25
N LYS A 125 1.44 -6.72 -19.50
CA LYS A 125 0.92 -7.45 -20.64
C LYS A 125 -0.33 -8.21 -20.24
N ILE A 126 -1.35 -8.21 -21.08
CA ILE A 126 -2.64 -8.84 -20.86
C ILE A 126 -2.73 -10.10 -21.72
N TYR A 127 -3.14 -11.19 -21.10
CA TYR A 127 -3.34 -12.49 -21.75
C TYR A 127 -4.71 -13.06 -21.37
N PRO A 128 -5.41 -13.75 -22.28
CA PRO A 128 -6.60 -14.53 -21.93
C PRO A 128 -6.23 -15.64 -20.95
N LEU A 129 -7.18 -16.02 -20.09
CA LEU A 129 -6.96 -17.15 -19.20
C LEU A 129 -6.86 -18.46 -20.01
N GLY A 130 -5.76 -19.21 -19.86
CA GLY A 130 -5.53 -20.47 -20.57
C GLY A 130 -4.86 -20.32 -21.94
N SER A 131 -4.46 -19.10 -22.33
CA SER A 131 -3.59 -18.86 -23.49
C SER A 131 -2.35 -18.05 -23.08
N ASP A 132 -1.27 -18.25 -23.83
CA ASP A 132 -0.03 -17.46 -23.74
C ASP A 132 0.07 -16.40 -24.83
N ASP A 133 -0.95 -16.28 -25.67
CA ASP A 133 -1.05 -15.24 -26.68
C ASP A 133 -1.37 -13.89 -26.01
N MET A 134 -0.45 -12.95 -26.14
CA MET A 134 -0.65 -11.59 -25.65
C MET A 134 -1.75 -10.91 -26.48
N VAL A 135 -2.79 -10.43 -25.79
CA VAL A 135 -3.94 -9.74 -26.43
C VAL A 135 -3.93 -8.23 -26.23
N GLY A 136 -3.05 -7.72 -25.36
CA GLY A 136 -2.91 -6.29 -25.15
C GLY A 136 -1.88 -5.93 -24.09
N THR A 137 -1.79 -4.64 -23.82
CA THR A 137 -0.91 -4.06 -22.81
C THR A 137 -1.67 -3.02 -21.99
N MET A 138 -1.19 -2.74 -20.78
CA MET A 138 -1.65 -1.66 -19.93
C MET A 138 -0.43 -0.91 -19.40
N GLN A 139 -0.36 0.39 -19.62
CA GLN A 139 0.77 1.21 -19.20
C GLN A 139 0.30 2.48 -18.49
N ALA A 140 0.87 2.73 -17.31
CA ALA A 140 0.69 3.97 -16.56
C ALA A 140 2.07 4.50 -16.16
N GLN A 141 2.62 5.43 -16.94
CA GLN A 141 4.02 5.88 -16.80
C GLN A 141 4.19 7.02 -15.77
N HIS A 142 3.09 7.65 -15.36
CA HIS A 142 3.11 8.84 -14.49
C HIS A 142 2.11 8.72 -13.35
N ALA A 143 1.90 7.49 -12.86
CA ALA A 143 1.05 7.28 -11.70
C ALA A 143 1.69 7.96 -10.47
N SER A 144 0.88 8.60 -9.65
CA SER A 144 1.35 9.36 -8.50
C SER A 144 0.40 9.26 -7.31
N ILE A 145 0.99 9.32 -6.12
CA ILE A 145 0.27 9.46 -4.85
C ILE A 145 0.87 10.65 -4.13
N ILE A 146 0.03 11.60 -3.73
CA ILE A 146 0.42 12.75 -2.94
C ILE A 146 -0.38 12.71 -1.65
N VAL A 147 0.32 12.58 -0.53
CA VAL A 147 -0.26 12.69 0.81
C VAL A 147 0.10 14.05 1.38
N GLY A 148 -0.92 14.81 1.76
CA GLY A 148 -0.74 16.11 2.40
C GLY A 148 -0.17 16.00 3.81
N SER A 149 0.07 17.16 4.43
CA SER A 149 0.42 17.24 5.84
C SER A 149 -0.63 16.54 6.71
N ARG A 150 -0.17 15.87 7.76
CA ARG A 150 -1.01 15.00 8.58
C ARG A 150 -1.24 15.62 9.94
N HIS A 151 -2.49 15.72 10.37
CA HIS A 151 -2.83 16.22 11.68
C HIS A 151 -3.00 15.05 12.67
N VAL A 152 -2.29 15.11 13.79
CA VAL A 152 -2.36 14.10 14.85
C VAL A 152 -3.39 14.56 15.88
N GLY A 153 -4.47 13.80 16.04
CA GLY A 153 -5.48 14.05 17.06
C GLY A 153 -5.08 13.51 18.43
N ARG A 154 -6.01 13.63 19.39
CA ARG A 154 -5.85 13.09 20.75
C ARG A 154 -5.99 11.57 20.77
N LYS A 155 -5.31 10.92 21.70
CA LYS A 155 -5.47 9.48 21.96
C LYS A 155 -6.91 9.13 22.31
N GLN A 156 -7.37 8.00 21.77
CA GLN A 156 -8.70 7.46 21.98
C GLN A 156 -8.64 5.95 22.11
N MET A 157 -9.49 5.39 22.97
CA MET A 157 -9.71 3.95 23.01
C MET A 157 -10.63 3.55 21.86
N ILE A 158 -10.16 2.66 20.98
CA ILE A 158 -10.94 2.12 19.88
C ILE A 158 -10.96 0.58 19.93
N ASP A 159 -12.04 -0.02 19.44
CA ASP A 159 -12.09 -1.46 19.20
C ASP A 159 -11.43 -1.75 17.85
N THR A 160 -10.38 -2.56 17.85
CA THR A 160 -9.73 -3.09 16.65
C THR A 160 -10.02 -4.58 16.52
N VAL A 161 -9.69 -5.21 15.38
CA VAL A 161 -9.79 -6.67 15.23
C VAL A 161 -8.85 -7.39 16.20
N LEU A 162 -7.74 -6.76 16.58
CA LEU A 162 -6.78 -7.27 17.55
C LEU A 162 -7.12 -6.88 19.01
N GLY A 163 -8.37 -6.50 19.27
CA GLY A 163 -8.87 -6.09 20.57
C GLY A 163 -8.90 -4.59 20.78
N ARG A 164 -9.25 -4.18 22.01
CA ARG A 164 -9.39 -2.76 22.37
C ARG A 164 -8.02 -2.12 22.60
N LYS A 165 -7.74 -1.01 21.91
CA LYS A 165 -6.41 -0.35 21.89
C LYS A 165 -6.51 1.16 22.08
N GLU A 166 -5.48 1.76 22.67
CA GLU A 166 -5.33 3.21 22.73
C GLU A 166 -4.56 3.70 21.49
N CYS A 167 -5.22 4.48 20.63
CA CYS A 167 -4.66 4.91 19.35
C CYS A 167 -4.88 6.41 19.12
N MET A 168 -4.00 7.03 18.35
CA MET A 168 -4.13 8.42 17.90
C MET A 168 -4.68 8.44 16.46
N PRO A 169 -5.75 9.18 16.18
CA PRO A 169 -6.19 9.39 14.81
C PRO A 169 -5.24 10.36 14.11
N ILE A 170 -4.72 9.98 12.95
CA ILE A 170 -3.87 10.80 12.10
C ILE A 170 -4.63 11.05 10.80
N THR A 171 -5.03 12.30 10.58
CA THR A 171 -5.92 12.69 9.47
C THR A 171 -5.17 13.43 8.38
N TYR A 172 -5.45 13.11 7.12
CA TYR A 172 -4.84 13.76 5.97
C TYR A 172 -5.67 13.61 4.69
N GLU A 173 -5.32 14.41 3.69
CA GLU A 173 -5.81 14.24 2.32
C GLU A 173 -4.79 13.43 1.51
N LYS A 174 -5.29 12.44 0.76
CA LYS A 174 -4.52 11.65 -0.20
C LYS A 174 -5.08 11.87 -1.60
N ARG A 175 -4.22 12.29 -2.52
CA ARG A 175 -4.53 12.39 -3.94
C ARG A 175 -3.86 11.26 -4.69
N THR A 176 -4.59 10.55 -5.52
CA THR A 176 -4.05 9.46 -6.36
C THR A 176 -4.38 9.73 -7.81
N SER A 177 -3.41 9.61 -8.69
CA SER A 177 -3.61 9.70 -10.13
C SER A 177 -2.89 8.55 -10.82
N LEU A 178 -3.51 7.95 -11.82
CA LEU A 178 -2.80 7.03 -12.74
C LEU A 178 -2.08 7.79 -13.86
N GLY A 179 -2.31 9.09 -13.96
CA GLY A 179 -1.91 9.88 -15.12
C GLY A 179 -2.62 9.39 -16.39
N PRO A 180 -2.03 9.63 -17.56
CA PRO A 180 -2.51 9.04 -18.80
C PRO A 180 -2.30 7.52 -18.77
N LEU A 181 -3.38 6.76 -18.91
CA LEU A 181 -3.39 5.31 -18.91
C LEU A 181 -3.52 4.82 -20.36
N MET A 182 -2.56 4.06 -20.85
CA MET A 182 -2.64 3.38 -22.15
C MET A 182 -3.18 1.97 -21.96
N ILE A 183 -4.18 1.56 -22.74
CA ILE A 183 -4.65 0.17 -22.84
C ILE A 183 -4.62 -0.22 -24.32
N GLY A 184 -3.69 -1.10 -24.71
CA GLY A 184 -3.34 -1.29 -26.12
C GLY A 184 -2.94 0.05 -26.75
N ASP A 185 -3.64 0.45 -27.81
CA ASP A 185 -3.43 1.74 -28.49
C ASP A 185 -4.38 2.86 -28.01
N GLU A 186 -5.26 2.57 -27.04
CA GLU A 186 -6.21 3.54 -26.51
C GLU A 186 -5.61 4.33 -25.33
N LEU A 187 -5.72 5.65 -25.38
CA LEU A 187 -5.33 6.54 -24.30
C LEU A 187 -6.57 6.94 -23.48
N LEU A 188 -6.56 6.58 -22.20
CA LEU A 188 -7.57 6.94 -21.22
C LEU A 188 -7.04 8.04 -20.28
N GLN A 189 -7.79 9.13 -20.19
CA GLN A 189 -7.56 10.16 -19.17
C GLN A 189 -8.50 9.89 -17.99
N LEU A 190 -7.90 9.54 -16.86
CA LEU A 190 -8.63 9.26 -15.63
C LEU A 190 -8.49 10.44 -14.68
N GLU A 191 -9.63 10.87 -14.12
CA GLU A 191 -9.64 11.91 -13.11
C GLU A 191 -8.91 11.47 -11.84
N PRO A 192 -8.02 12.30 -11.27
CA PRO A 192 -7.41 12.03 -9.99
C PRO A 192 -8.45 11.86 -8.89
N SER A 193 -8.23 10.90 -8.00
CA SER A 193 -9.08 10.70 -6.84
C SER A 193 -8.53 11.49 -5.64
N VAL A 194 -9.42 12.15 -4.89
CA VAL A 194 -9.10 12.81 -3.62
C VAL A 194 -9.82 12.06 -2.50
N LEU A 195 -9.06 11.66 -1.50
CA LEU A 195 -9.51 10.83 -0.38
C LEU A 195 -9.17 11.51 0.94
N HIS A 196 -10.11 11.53 1.87
CA HIS A 196 -9.83 11.93 3.25
C HIS A 196 -9.58 10.70 4.10
N VAL A 197 -8.38 10.58 4.65
CA VAL A 197 -7.93 9.38 5.34
C VAL A 197 -7.77 9.66 6.83
N THR A 198 -8.12 8.68 7.66
CA THR A 198 -7.80 8.64 9.08
C THR A 198 -7.09 7.34 9.40
N ASP A 199 -5.81 7.44 9.72
CA ASP A 199 -5.03 6.31 10.25
C ASP A 199 -5.13 6.29 11.76
N TRP A 200 -5.56 5.16 12.32
CA TRP A 200 -5.57 4.92 13.76
C TRP A 200 -4.25 4.28 14.17
N TYR A 201 -3.27 5.13 14.45
CA TYR A 201 -1.93 4.72 14.89
C TYR A 201 -1.95 4.35 16.38
N CYS A 202 -1.58 3.12 16.71
CA CYS A 202 -1.55 2.62 18.07
C CYS A 202 -0.09 2.56 18.56
N PRO A 203 0.32 3.42 19.50
CA PRO A 203 1.73 3.53 19.90
C PRO A 203 2.31 2.25 20.50
N THR A 204 1.50 1.44 21.17
CA THR A 204 1.92 0.17 21.77
C THR A 204 2.42 -0.82 20.71
N GLU A 205 1.75 -0.90 19.57
CA GLU A 205 2.13 -1.73 18.43
C GLU A 205 3.10 -1.03 17.47
N ALA A 206 3.30 0.28 17.65
CA ALA A 206 4.01 1.15 16.71
C ALA A 206 3.49 1.00 15.26
N PHE A 207 2.18 0.78 15.09
CA PHE A 207 1.54 0.45 13.82
C PHE A 207 0.14 1.05 13.69
N VAL A 208 -0.33 1.24 12.45
CA VAL A 208 -1.72 1.65 12.16
C VAL A 208 -2.60 0.41 12.14
N LEU A 209 -3.53 0.26 13.08
CA LEU A 209 -4.38 -0.94 13.15
C LEU A 209 -5.72 -0.80 12.41
N ARG A 210 -6.09 0.44 12.06
CA ARG A 210 -7.27 0.74 11.23
C ARG A 210 -7.00 1.97 10.40
N THR A 211 -7.41 1.94 9.14
CA THR A 211 -7.49 3.09 8.26
C THR A 211 -8.94 3.31 7.84
N GLU A 212 -9.45 4.51 8.01
CA GLU A 212 -10.74 4.94 7.48
C GLU A 212 -10.52 5.82 6.26
N ILE A 213 -11.20 5.50 5.15
CA ILE A 213 -11.09 6.23 3.89
C ILE A 213 -12.47 6.79 3.56
N ARG A 214 -12.56 8.11 3.48
CA ARG A 214 -13.78 8.84 3.11
C ARG A 214 -13.68 9.35 1.68
N GLN A 215 -14.65 8.96 0.85
CA GLN A 215 -14.82 9.42 -0.53
C GLN A 215 -16.29 9.40 -0.91
N ASN A 216 -16.80 10.47 -1.53
CA ASN A 216 -18.18 10.53 -2.06
C ASN A 216 -19.25 10.11 -1.02
N ASN A 217 -19.14 10.62 0.22
CA ASN A 217 -19.98 10.29 1.37
C ASN A 217 -19.99 8.81 1.80
N LYS A 218 -19.07 7.98 1.27
CA LYS A 218 -18.86 6.61 1.70
C LYS A 218 -17.61 6.52 2.57
N VAL A 219 -17.68 5.70 3.61
CA VAL A 219 -16.55 5.34 4.46
C VAL A 219 -16.20 3.89 4.15
N GLN A 220 -14.95 3.63 3.82
CA GLN A 220 -14.37 2.29 3.76
C GLN A 220 -13.40 2.15 4.93
N LYS A 221 -13.37 0.98 5.57
CA LYS A 221 -12.45 0.65 6.65
C LYS A 221 -11.51 -0.44 6.19
N VAL A 222 -10.23 -0.24 6.42
CA VAL A 222 -9.20 -1.27 6.31
C VAL A 222 -8.72 -1.56 7.72
N ASN A 223 -8.84 -2.81 8.17
CA ASN A 223 -8.38 -3.23 9.50
C ASN A 223 -7.18 -4.15 9.36
N VAL A 224 -6.21 -4.01 10.25
CA VAL A 224 -5.16 -5.01 10.44
C VAL A 224 -5.76 -6.17 11.22
N THR A 225 -5.67 -7.38 10.66
CA THR A 225 -6.24 -8.60 11.23
C THR A 225 -5.19 -9.58 11.73
N ALA A 226 -3.94 -9.44 11.27
CA ALA A 226 -2.78 -10.11 11.83
C ALA A 226 -1.53 -9.23 11.68
N LEU A 227 -0.64 -9.27 12.66
CA LEU A 227 0.56 -8.45 12.73
C LEU A 227 1.69 -9.25 13.37
N GLU A 228 2.68 -9.61 12.57
CA GLU A 228 3.86 -10.38 12.97
C GLU A 228 5.10 -9.54 12.67
N LEU A 229 5.56 -8.73 13.63
CA LEU A 229 6.66 -7.77 13.42
C LEU A 229 8.05 -8.31 13.78
N THR A 230 8.08 -9.42 14.51
CA THR A 230 9.26 -10.21 14.82
C THR A 230 9.16 -11.47 13.98
N GLY A 231 10.07 -11.67 13.02
CA GLY A 231 10.19 -12.99 12.39
C GLY A 231 10.49 -14.02 13.49
N ASP A 232 9.80 -15.15 13.47
CA ASP A 232 10.07 -16.26 14.38
C ASP A 232 11.56 -16.64 14.26
N GLU A 233 12.33 -16.43 15.33
CA GLU A 233 13.64 -17.04 15.54
C GLU A 233 13.49 -18.42 16.21
N ASP A 234 12.42 -19.17 15.90
CA ASP A 234 12.21 -20.52 16.41
C ASP A 234 12.12 -21.53 15.25
N SER A 235 13.27 -22.05 14.82
CA SER A 235 13.45 -23.48 14.50
C SER A 235 14.91 -23.80 14.16
N HIS A 236 15.59 -24.34 15.19
CA HIS A 236 16.75 -25.27 15.23
C HIS A 236 17.80 -25.25 14.12
#